data_AF-A0A928B6J4-F1
#
_entry.id   AF-A0A928B6J4-F1
#
_cell.length_a   1.000
_cell.length_b   1.000
_cell.length_c   1.000
_cell.angle_alpha   90.00
_cell.angle_beta   90.00
_cell.angle_gamma   90.00
#
_symmetry.space_group_name_H-M   'P 1'
#
loop_
_entity.id
_entity.type
_entity.pdbx_description
1 polymer ?
#
loop_
_entity_poly.entity_id
_entity_poly.type
_entity_poly.pdbx_seq_one_letter_code
_entity_poly.pdbx_strand_id
1 'polypeptide(L)'
;MAAKFILLLIISLIVLVFAIIILTGKSDNLIAGYNTSTEEEKEKYNIKRVRICIGGMLLILSPIMLMFADNFIILIAIVPPLSILSVILTNTWAKK
;
A
#
# COMPACT_ATOMS: atom_id res chain seq x y z
N MET A 1 -22.67 9.02 12.44
CA MET A 1 -22.57 7.82 11.58
C MET A 1 -22.31 8.20 10.12
N ALA A 2 -23.19 8.96 9.46
CA ALA A 2 -23.02 9.35 8.05
C ALA A 2 -21.72 10.13 7.73
N ALA A 3 -21.38 11.17 8.49
CA ALA A 3 -20.18 11.98 8.23
C ALA A 3 -18.86 11.16 8.33
N LYS A 4 -18.78 10.25 9.30
CA LYS A 4 -17.63 9.35 9.48
C LYS A 4 -17.50 8.38 8.31
N PHE A 5 -18.62 7.80 7.87
CA PHE A 5 -18.64 6.90 6.72
C PHE A 5 -18.23 7.63 5.43
N ILE A 6 -18.75 8.84 5.19
CA ILE A 6 -18.37 9.68 4.04
C ILE A 6 -16.87 10.00 4.07
N LEU A 7 -16.33 10.36 5.24
CA LEU A 7 -14.90 10.61 5.39
C LEU A 7 -14.05 9.37 5.03
N LEU A 8 -14.43 8.20 5.56
CA LEU A 8 -13.71 6.95 5.28
C LEU A 8 -13.85 6.50 3.82
N LEU A 9 -14.98 6.79 3.19
CA LEU A 9 -15.17 6.57 1.75
C LEU A 9 -14.21 7.41 0.93
N ILE A 10 -14.09 8.71 1.23
CA ILE A 10 -13.15 9.59 0.54
C ILE A 10 -11.71 9.10 0.72
N ILE A 11 -11.32 8.74 1.94
CA ILE A 11 -9.97 8.22 2.22
C ILE A 11 -9.73 6.90 1.48
N SER A 12 -10.70 5.97 1.51
CA SER A 12 -10.61 4.68 0.82
C SER A 12 -10.46 4.84 -0.69
N LEU A 13 -11.17 5.79 -1.30
CA LEU A 13 -11.05 6.12 -2.72
C LEU A 13 -9.67 6.70 -3.04
N ILE A 14 -9.13 7.59 -2.20
CA ILE A 14 -7.77 8.11 -2.37
C ILE A 14 -6.75 6.98 -2.33
N VAL A 15 -6.86 6.07 -1.34
CA VAL A 15 -5.98 4.89 -1.23
C VAL A 15 -6.09 3.99 -2.46
N LEU A 16 -7.30 3.78 -2.98
CA LEU A 16 -7.53 3.00 -4.20
C LEU A 16 -6.85 3.63 -5.42
N VAL A 17 -6.96 4.94 -5.57
CA VAL A 17 -6.30 5.67 -6.66
C VAL A 17 -4.79 5.52 -6.56
N PHE A 18 -4.21 5.66 -5.36
CA PHE A 18 -2.77 5.41 -5.14
C PHE A 18 -2.36 3.98 -5.50
N ALA A 19 -3.18 2.98 -5.11
CA ALA A 19 -2.93 1.59 -5.47
C ALA A 19 -2.84 1.42 -7.00
N ILE A 20 -3.80 1.97 -7.73
CA ILE A 20 -3.87 1.86 -9.20
C ILE A 20 -2.65 2.54 -9.85
N ILE A 21 -2.33 3.79 -9.47
CA ILE A 21 -1.23 4.51 -10.12
C ILE A 21 0.13 3.83 -9.86
N ILE A 22 0.35 3.29 -8.65
CA ILE A 22 1.56 2.52 -8.32
C ILE A 22 1.65 1.25 -9.16
N LEU A 23 0.55 0.50 -9.26
CA LEU A 23 0.51 -0.74 -10.05
C LEU A 23 0.76 -0.49 -11.55
N THR A 24 0.35 0.67 -12.08
CA THR A 24 0.65 1.05 -13.47
C THR A 24 2.10 1.47 -13.70
N GLY A 25 2.90 1.67 -12.63
CA GLY A 25 4.30 2.08 -12.72
C GLY A 25 4.51 3.55 -13.08
N LYS A 26 3.46 4.37 -13.03
CA LYS A 26 3.55 5.81 -13.30
C LYS A 26 4.04 6.61 -12.10
N SER A 27 4.19 5.98 -10.95
CA SER A 27 4.39 6.66 -9.66
C SER A 27 5.39 5.96 -8.74
N ASP A 28 6.47 5.40 -9.30
CA ASP A 28 7.53 4.76 -8.50
C ASP A 28 8.15 5.70 -7.47
N ASN A 29 8.26 6.98 -7.83
CA ASN A 29 8.76 8.04 -6.96
C ASN A 29 7.82 8.32 -5.76
N LEU A 30 6.60 7.77 -5.75
CA LEU A 30 5.71 7.83 -4.58
C LEU A 30 5.94 6.67 -3.61
N ILE A 31 6.75 5.67 -3.99
CA ILE A 31 7.11 4.57 -3.11
C ILE A 31 8.21 5.08 -2.18
N ALA A 32 7.82 5.39 -0.94
CA ALA A 32 8.75 5.76 0.12
C ALA A 32 9.80 4.66 0.33
N GLY A 33 11.03 5.04 0.65
CA GLY A 33 12.18 4.14 0.64
C GLY A 33 12.79 4.02 -0.75
N TYR A 34 12.01 3.61 -1.77
CA TYR A 34 12.53 3.52 -3.15
C TYR A 34 12.89 4.89 -3.72
N ASN A 35 12.05 5.91 -3.54
CA ASN A 35 12.29 7.28 -4.02
C ASN A 35 13.52 7.96 -3.37
N THR A 36 13.84 7.59 -2.13
CA THR A 36 14.96 8.16 -1.36
C THR A 36 16.26 7.34 -1.48
N SER A 37 16.19 6.15 -2.08
CA SER A 37 17.34 5.29 -2.30
C SER A 37 18.25 5.80 -3.42
N THR A 38 19.54 5.50 -3.31
CA THR A 38 20.50 5.67 -4.41
C THR A 38 20.16 4.72 -5.56
N GLU A 39 20.65 5.02 -6.76
CA GLU A 39 20.45 4.12 -7.92
C GLU A 39 21.03 2.72 -7.66
N GLU A 40 22.22 2.63 -7.02
CA GLU A 40 22.81 1.35 -6.61
C GLU A 40 21.89 0.53 -5.69
N GLU A 41 21.18 1.19 -4.76
CA GLU A 41 20.25 0.52 -3.87
C GLU A 41 18.97 0.12 -4.61
N LYS A 42 18.45 0.96 -5.48
CA LYS A 42 17.28 0.65 -6.32
C LYS A 42 17.53 -0.56 -7.22
N GLU A 43 18.75 -0.70 -7.76
CA GLU A 43 19.14 -1.80 -8.65
C GLU A 43 19.04 -3.19 -7.98
N LYS A 44 19.15 -3.27 -6.65
CA LYS A 44 18.98 -4.51 -5.88
C LYS A 44 17.55 -5.04 -5.91
N TYR A 45 16.58 -4.24 -6.36
CA TYR A 45 15.17 -4.60 -6.33
C TYR A 45 14.58 -4.69 -7.74
N ASN A 46 13.66 -5.62 -7.93
CA ASN A 46 12.79 -5.68 -9.09
C ASN A 46 11.61 -4.73 -8.87
N ILE A 47 11.67 -3.55 -9.47
CA ILE A 47 10.65 -2.49 -9.29
C ILE A 47 9.22 -2.97 -9.61
N LYS A 48 9.04 -3.86 -10.60
CA LYS A 48 7.71 -4.43 -10.89
C LYS A 48 7.15 -5.20 -9.71
N ARG A 49 8.00 -5.98 -9.01
CA ARG A 49 7.60 -6.72 -7.80
C ARG A 49 7.35 -5.78 -6.62
N VAL A 50 8.18 -4.74 -6.44
CA VAL A 50 7.97 -3.71 -5.41
C VAL A 50 6.60 -3.02 -5.60
N ARG A 51 6.26 -2.61 -6.83
CA ARG A 51 4.94 -2.04 -7.16
C ARG A 51 3.80 -2.98 -6.80
N ILE A 52 3.94 -4.29 -7.08
CA ILE A 52 2.94 -5.30 -6.74
C ILE A 52 2.79 -5.42 -5.22
N CYS A 53 3.88 -5.44 -4.46
CA CYS A 53 3.83 -5.50 -3.00
C CYS A 53 3.11 -4.29 -2.40
N ILE A 54 3.51 -3.08 -2.80
CA ILE A 54 2.96 -1.83 -2.24
C ILE A 54 1.55 -1.56 -2.77
N GLY A 55 1.38 -1.54 -4.09
CA GLY A 55 0.11 -1.27 -4.74
C GLY A 55 -0.94 -2.35 -4.44
N GLY A 56 -0.54 -3.62 -4.37
CA GLY A 56 -1.43 -4.72 -3.99
C GLY A 56 -1.90 -4.61 -2.54
N MET A 57 -1.02 -4.24 -1.61
CA MET A 57 -1.41 -3.96 -0.22
C MET A 57 -2.44 -2.84 -0.14
N LEU A 58 -2.22 -1.72 -0.84
CA LEU A 58 -3.16 -0.59 -0.85
C LEU A 58 -4.50 -0.97 -1.50
N LEU A 59 -4.47 -1.78 -2.57
CA LEU A 59 -5.67 -2.28 -3.24
C LEU A 59 -6.53 -3.14 -2.30
N ILE A 60 -5.90 -3.96 -1.46
CA ILE A 60 -6.58 -4.78 -0.45
C ILE A 60 -7.07 -3.91 0.72
N LEU A 61 -6.27 -2.93 1.15
CA LEU A 61 -6.59 -2.09 2.29
C LEU A 61 -7.78 -1.16 2.02
N SER A 62 -7.90 -0.61 0.81
CA SER A 62 -8.97 0.31 0.44
C SER A 62 -10.39 -0.22 0.78
N PRO A 63 -10.83 -1.42 0.34
CA PRO A 63 -12.14 -1.94 0.71
C PRO A 63 -12.24 -2.37 2.18
N ILE A 64 -11.16 -2.85 2.81
CA ILE A 64 -11.14 -3.23 4.24
C ILE A 64 -11.48 -2.04 5.13
N MET A 65 -10.97 -0.84 4.80
CA MET A 65 -11.27 0.39 5.51
C MET A 65 -12.77 0.74 5.51
N LEU A 66 -13.48 0.41 4.42
CA LEU A 66 -14.94 0.61 4.31
C LEU A 66 -15.72 -0.47 5.05
N MET A 67 -15.32 -1.74 4.89
CA MET A 67 -15.99 -2.88 5.52
C MET A 67 -15.96 -2.81 7.05
N PHE A 68 -14.88 -2.29 7.63
CA PHE A 68 -14.69 -2.16 9.07
C PHE A 68 -14.64 -0.71 9.53
N ALA A 69 -15.32 0.19 8.81
CA ALA A 69 -15.37 1.63 9.10
C ALA A 69 -15.78 1.95 10.55
N ASP A 70 -16.65 1.12 11.13
CA ASP A 70 -17.12 1.27 12.51
C ASP A 70 -16.35 0.48 13.56
N ASN A 71 -15.35 -0.30 13.15
CA ASN A 71 -14.58 -1.14 14.05
C ASN A 71 -13.06 -0.93 13.88
N PHE A 72 -12.57 0.16 14.49
CA PHE A 72 -11.15 0.51 14.46
C PHE A 72 -10.24 -0.56 15.04
N ILE A 73 -10.72 -1.37 15.99
CA ILE A 73 -9.93 -2.48 16.57
C ILE A 73 -9.57 -3.48 15.48
N ILE A 74 -10.51 -3.79 14.57
CA ILE A 74 -10.26 -4.70 13.45
C ILE A 74 -9.25 -4.09 12.47
N LEU A 75 -9.36 -2.79 12.18
CA LEU A 75 -8.39 -2.11 11.31
C LEU A 75 -6.97 -2.13 11.91
N ILE A 76 -6.85 -1.87 13.22
CA ILE A 76 -5.57 -1.94 13.95
C ILE A 76 -5.03 -3.37 13.98
N ALA A 77 -5.88 -4.39 13.99
CA ALA A 77 -5.45 -5.78 13.94
C ALA A 77 -4.98 -6.22 12.55
N ILE A 78 -5.52 -5.64 11.46
CA ILE A 78 -5.25 -6.06 10.07
C ILE A 78 -4.09 -5.28 9.44
N VAL A 79 -4.05 -3.95 9.63
CA VAL A 79 -3.10 -3.06 8.92
C VAL A 79 -1.64 -3.38 9.25
N PRO A 80 -1.23 -3.57 10.52
CA PRO A 80 0.17 -3.85 10.85
C PRO A 80 0.65 -5.19 10.27
N PRO A 81 -0.07 -6.33 10.40
CA PRO A 81 0.33 -7.57 9.74
C PRO A 81 0.46 -7.45 8.22
N LEU A 82 -0.47 -6.77 7.55
CA LEU A 82 -0.37 -6.52 6.10
C LEU A 82 0.87 -5.70 5.75
N SER A 83 1.18 -4.69 6.57
CA SER A 83 2.36 -3.85 6.39
C SER A 83 3.64 -4.66 6.57
N ILE A 84 3.72 -5.50 7.61
CA ILE A 84 4.85 -6.41 7.86
C ILE A 84 5.02 -7.39 6.70
N LEU A 85 3.93 -8.00 6.23
CA LEU A 85 3.96 -8.89 5.07
C LEU A 85 4.50 -8.17 3.83
N SER A 86 4.07 -6.94 3.57
CA SER A 86 4.58 -6.15 2.44
C SER A 86 6.08 -5.88 2.54
N VAL A 87 6.60 -5.61 3.75
CA VAL A 87 8.03 -5.41 4.01
C VAL A 87 8.80 -6.71 3.79
N ILE A 88 8.30 -7.84 4.30
CA ILE A 88 8.90 -9.16 4.09
C ILE A 88 8.96 -9.48 2.59
N LEU A 89 7.83 -9.37 1.87
CA LEU A 89 7.77 -9.63 0.43
C LEU A 89 8.68 -8.72 -0.37
N THR A 90 8.77 -7.44 -0.01
CA THR A 90 9.67 -6.48 -0.67
C THR A 90 11.15 -6.88 -0.49
N ASN A 91 11.52 -7.36 0.70
CA ASN A 91 12.92 -7.71 1.00
C ASN A 91 13.31 -9.15 0.63
N THR A 92 12.36 -10.02 0.37
CA THR A 92 12.60 -11.43 0.02
C THR A 92 12.29 -11.75 -1.43
N TRP A 93 11.09 -11.39 -1.89
CA TRP A 93 10.62 -11.72 -3.24
C TRP A 93 10.90 -10.61 -4.25
N ALA A 94 10.80 -9.34 -3.84
CA ALA A 94 11.08 -8.22 -4.74
C ALA A 94 12.57 -7.87 -4.84
N LYS A 95 13.40 -8.35 -3.92
CA LYS A 95 14.87 -8.26 -4.01
C LYS A 95 15.38 -9.23 -5.08
N LYS A 96 16.35 -8.79 -5.89
CA LYS A 96 17.00 -9.59 -6.94
C LYS A 96 18.00 -10.58 -6.36
#